data_AF-A0A382P925-F1
#
_entry.id   AF-A0A382P925-F1
#
_cell.length_a   1.000
_cell.length_b   1.000
_cell.length_c   1.000
_cell.angle_alpha   90.00
_cell.angle_beta   90.00
_cell.angle_gamma   90.00
#
_symmetry.space_group_name_H-M   'P 1'
#
loop_
_entity.id
_entity.type
_entity.pdbx_description
1 polymer ?
#
loop_
_entity_poly.entity_id
_entity_poly.type
_entity_poly.pdbx_seq_one_letter_code
_entity_poly.pdbx_strand_id
1 'polypeptide(L)'
;MTIGDNGTILTSTDGTTWTSRTSGTSNDFLDVTYGNSTFVAVGNSGTILTSSDGTGWTTRTSGTTENLLGVDYGMSTFVAVGKNGTILTSADGITWTSRASGTTNHLTGFDYGNSIFVAVGYSGLILTSTDGITWTSRTSSTSIRLTGVDYKE
;
A
#
# COMPACT_ATOMS: atom_id res chain seq x y z
N MET A 1 -2.35 -10.79 11.10
CA MET A 1 -1.01 -10.88 10.48
C MET A 1 -0.26 -9.60 10.82
N THR A 2 1.06 -9.65 10.92
CA THR A 2 1.90 -8.45 10.98
C THR A 2 3.14 -8.65 10.12
N ILE A 3 3.72 -7.55 9.67
CA ILE A 3 4.89 -7.46 8.81
C ILE A 3 5.89 -6.45 9.41
N GLY A 4 7.12 -6.41 8.91
CA GLY A 4 8.06 -5.36 9.30
C GLY A 4 9.44 -5.51 8.65
N ASP A 5 10.44 -4.97 9.36
CA ASP A 5 11.81 -4.85 8.88
C ASP A 5 12.46 -6.20 8.57
N ASN A 6 13.50 -6.19 7.73
CA ASN A 6 14.30 -7.34 7.35
C ASN A 6 13.47 -8.51 6.77
N GLY A 7 12.40 -8.20 6.04
CA GLY A 7 11.53 -9.20 5.42
C GLY A 7 10.66 -9.98 6.41
N THR A 8 10.41 -9.43 7.60
CA THR A 8 9.64 -10.10 8.66
C THR A 8 8.17 -10.24 8.30
N ILE A 9 7.64 -11.46 8.40
CA ILE A 9 6.20 -11.75 8.32
C ILE A 9 5.82 -12.68 9.47
N LEU A 10 4.83 -12.28 10.26
CA LEU A 10 4.27 -13.10 11.33
C LEU A 10 2.76 -13.29 11.15
N THR A 11 2.31 -14.53 11.28
CA THR A 11 0.88 -14.87 11.28
C THR A 11 0.44 -15.37 12.64
N SER A 12 -0.80 -15.03 13.01
CA SER A 12 -1.47 -15.55 14.19
C SER A 12 -2.94 -15.76 13.87
N THR A 13 -3.52 -16.84 14.39
CA THR A 13 -4.96 -17.12 14.32
C THR A 13 -5.71 -16.68 15.57
N ASP A 14 -4.99 -16.39 16.66
CA ASP A 14 -5.55 -16.10 17.98
C ASP A 14 -5.09 -14.75 18.56
N GLY A 15 -4.18 -14.05 17.89
CA GLY A 15 -3.60 -12.78 18.33
C GLY A 15 -2.57 -12.89 19.47
N THR A 16 -2.32 -14.09 19.99
CA THR A 16 -1.45 -14.34 21.16
C THR A 16 -0.21 -15.16 20.81
N THR A 17 -0.34 -16.13 19.91
CA THR A 17 0.76 -16.97 19.43
C THR A 17 1.10 -16.61 18.00
N TRP A 18 2.37 -16.33 17.73
CA TRP A 18 2.83 -15.83 16.44
C TRP A 18 3.83 -16.80 15.80
N THR A 19 3.59 -17.11 14.52
CA THR A 19 4.45 -17.98 13.72
C THR A 19 5.16 -17.16 12.66
N SER A 20 6.49 -17.27 12.59
CA SER A 20 7.30 -16.64 11.55
C SER A 20 7.09 -17.32 10.20
N ARG A 21 7.00 -16.52 9.13
CA ARG A 21 6.85 -16.97 7.74
C ARG A 21 8.00 -16.46 6.90
N THR A 22 8.45 -17.28 5.97
CA THR A 22 9.50 -16.91 5.03
C THR A 22 8.91 -16.04 3.92
N SER A 23 9.47 -14.84 3.74
CA SER A 23 9.09 -13.92 2.67
C SER A 23 9.93 -14.09 1.40
N GLY A 24 11.13 -14.68 1.51
CA GLY A 24 12.07 -14.83 0.39
C GLY A 24 12.83 -13.55 0.02
N THR A 25 12.76 -12.51 0.86
CA THR A 25 13.50 -11.25 0.71
C THR A 25 13.92 -10.72 2.08
N SER A 26 14.89 -9.80 2.11
CA SER A 26 15.29 -9.04 3.30
C SER A 26 14.83 -7.59 3.27
N ASN A 27 14.05 -7.18 2.27
CA ASN A 27 13.51 -5.82 2.21
C ASN A 27 12.48 -5.59 3.31
N ASP A 28 12.45 -4.39 3.87
CA ASP A 28 11.44 -4.02 4.86
C ASP A 28 10.07 -3.92 4.21
N PHE A 29 9.07 -4.44 4.91
CA PHE A 29 7.66 -4.25 4.56
C PHE A 29 7.09 -3.09 5.36
N LEU A 30 6.35 -2.24 4.67
CA LEU A 30 5.82 -1.00 5.23
C LEU A 30 4.30 -1.02 5.37
N ASP A 31 3.61 -1.82 4.57
CA ASP A 31 2.16 -1.99 4.68
C ASP A 31 1.67 -3.33 4.10
N VAL A 32 0.53 -3.81 4.59
CA VAL A 32 -0.13 -5.05 4.16
C VAL A 32 -1.65 -4.90 4.19
N THR A 33 -2.30 -5.29 3.10
CA THR A 33 -3.76 -5.36 3.00
C THR A 33 -4.23 -6.76 2.64
N TYR A 34 -5.51 -7.03 2.86
CA TYR A 34 -6.19 -8.24 2.40
C TYR A 34 -7.44 -7.86 1.61
N GLY A 35 -7.52 -8.34 0.38
CA GLY A 35 -8.63 -8.08 -0.53
C GLY A 35 -8.64 -9.09 -1.66
N ASN A 36 -9.75 -9.25 -2.37
CA ASN A 36 -9.84 -10.24 -3.46
C ASN A 36 -9.31 -11.65 -3.08
N SER A 37 -9.56 -12.11 -1.86
CA SER A 37 -9.02 -13.36 -1.30
C SER A 37 -7.49 -13.49 -1.30
N THR A 38 -6.77 -12.37 -1.31
CA THR A 38 -5.30 -12.29 -1.44
C THR A 38 -4.73 -11.27 -0.48
N PHE A 39 -3.69 -11.64 0.26
CA PHE A 39 -2.83 -10.72 0.98
C PHE A 39 -1.86 -10.05 0.01
N VAL A 40 -1.67 -8.75 0.15
CA VAL A 40 -0.67 -7.97 -0.58
C VAL A 40 0.17 -7.20 0.43
N ALA A 41 1.47 -7.49 0.47
CA ALA A 41 2.44 -6.75 1.27
C ALA A 41 3.32 -5.89 0.35
N VAL A 42 3.56 -4.64 0.73
CA VAL A 42 4.41 -3.70 0.00
C VAL A 42 5.53 -3.15 0.86
N GLY A 43 6.61 -2.67 0.24
CA GLY A 43 7.73 -2.12 1.02
C GLY A 43 8.84 -1.47 0.21
N ASN A 44 10.04 -1.50 0.79
CA ASN A 44 11.23 -0.84 0.25
C ASN A 44 11.64 -1.39 -1.13
N SER A 45 12.28 -0.55 -1.94
CA SER A 45 12.81 -0.92 -3.26
C SER A 45 11.76 -1.47 -4.23
N GLY A 46 10.52 -0.97 -4.16
CA GLY A 46 9.42 -1.41 -5.01
C GLY A 46 8.92 -2.83 -4.71
N THR A 47 9.17 -3.35 -3.51
CA THR A 47 8.82 -4.73 -3.14
C THR A 47 7.31 -4.91 -3.06
N ILE A 48 6.80 -5.96 -3.72
CA ILE A 48 5.42 -6.44 -3.61
C ILE A 48 5.45 -7.96 -3.42
N LEU A 49 4.73 -8.47 -2.43
CA LEU A 49 4.48 -9.90 -2.28
C LEU A 49 2.98 -10.17 -2.18
N THR A 50 2.57 -11.31 -2.72
CA THR A 50 1.19 -11.82 -2.60
C THR A 50 1.16 -13.15 -1.89
N SER A 51 0.08 -13.42 -1.15
CA SER A 51 -0.22 -14.73 -0.59
C SER A 51 -1.73 -14.97 -0.55
N SER A 52 -2.19 -16.19 -0.87
CA SER A 52 -3.60 -16.56 -0.73
C SER A 52 -3.95 -17.07 0.67
N ASP A 53 -2.96 -17.52 1.44
CA ASP A 53 -3.13 -18.17 2.75
C ASP A 53 -2.36 -17.50 3.89
N GLY A 54 -1.56 -16.48 3.58
CA GLY A 54 -0.70 -15.75 4.51
C GLY A 54 0.55 -16.50 4.96
N THR A 55 0.77 -17.73 4.46
CA THR A 55 1.89 -18.59 4.84
C THR A 55 2.91 -18.74 3.74
N GLY A 56 2.47 -18.92 2.49
CA GLY A 56 3.32 -18.98 1.30
C GLY A 56 3.27 -17.66 0.54
N TRP A 57 4.43 -17.02 0.37
CA TRP A 57 4.53 -15.70 -0.27
C TRP A 57 5.25 -15.77 -1.61
N THR A 58 4.77 -14.98 -2.57
CA THR A 58 5.35 -14.87 -3.91
C THR A 58 5.65 -13.42 -4.23
N THR A 59 6.91 -13.13 -4.61
CA THR A 59 7.32 -11.80 -5.08
C THR A 59 6.67 -11.46 -6.43
N ARG A 60 6.20 -10.22 -6.56
CA ARG A 60 5.62 -9.66 -7.79
C ARG A 60 6.44 -8.48 -8.29
N THR A 61 6.48 -8.33 -9.61
CA THR A 61 7.14 -7.19 -10.25
C THR A 61 6.24 -5.97 -10.16
N SER A 62 6.71 -4.90 -9.52
CA SER A 62 6.01 -3.63 -9.40
C SER A 62 6.24 -2.67 -10.57
N GLY A 63 7.35 -2.84 -11.29
CA GLY A 63 7.78 -1.92 -12.35
C GLY A 63 8.43 -0.63 -11.83
N THR A 64 8.75 -0.54 -10.54
CA THR A 64 9.44 0.60 -9.93
C THR A 64 10.46 0.14 -8.89
N THR A 65 11.42 1.00 -8.56
CA THR A 65 12.35 0.82 -7.43
C THR A 65 12.03 1.76 -6.27
N GLU A 66 10.99 2.58 -6.39
CA GLU A 66 10.55 3.49 -5.33
C GLU A 66 9.97 2.73 -4.14
N ASN A 67 10.15 3.26 -2.93
CA ASN A 67 9.55 2.65 -1.75
C ASN A 67 8.03 2.80 -1.82
N LEU A 68 7.34 1.68 -1.68
CA LEU A 68 5.88 1.62 -1.53
C LEU A 68 5.56 1.70 -0.04
N LEU A 69 4.83 2.75 0.33
CA LEU A 69 4.61 3.15 1.72
C LEU A 69 3.22 2.76 2.23
N GLY A 70 2.28 2.47 1.34
CA GLY A 70 0.92 2.07 1.69
C GLY A 70 0.27 1.24 0.59
N VAL A 71 -0.65 0.36 0.96
CA VAL A 71 -1.46 -0.45 0.04
C VAL A 71 -2.85 -0.68 0.61
N ASP A 72 -3.86 -0.58 -0.24
CA ASP A 72 -5.23 -0.92 0.15
C ASP A 72 -6.03 -1.54 -1.00
N TYR A 73 -7.13 -2.20 -0.67
CA TYR A 73 -8.05 -2.81 -1.61
C TYR A 73 -9.45 -2.19 -1.51
N GLY A 74 -9.88 -1.57 -2.59
CA GLY A 74 -11.21 -0.97 -2.71
C GLY A 74 -11.69 -1.03 -4.14
N MET A 75 -13.01 -1.00 -4.36
CA MET A 75 -13.57 -0.95 -5.72
C MET A 75 -13.03 -2.05 -6.65
N SER A 76 -12.84 -3.26 -6.11
CA SER A 76 -12.26 -4.41 -6.81
C SER A 76 -10.82 -4.21 -7.33
N THR A 77 -10.07 -3.27 -6.77
CA THR A 77 -8.72 -2.90 -7.20
C THR A 77 -7.81 -2.69 -6.00
N PHE A 78 -6.62 -3.28 -6.04
CA PHE A 78 -5.51 -2.92 -5.16
C PHE A 78 -4.88 -1.62 -5.64
N VAL A 79 -4.57 -0.73 -4.71
CA VAL A 79 -3.84 0.51 -4.95
C VAL A 79 -2.66 0.55 -3.99
N ALA A 80 -1.46 0.71 -4.52
CA ALA A 80 -0.25 0.95 -3.74
C ALA A 80 0.26 2.36 -4.00
N VAL A 81 0.70 3.05 -2.94
CA VAL A 81 1.25 4.40 -3.03
C VAL A 81 2.65 4.46 -2.42
N GLY A 82 3.44 5.45 -2.80
CA GLY A 82 4.82 5.52 -2.32
C GLY A 82 5.54 6.84 -2.52
N LYS A 83 6.88 6.76 -2.46
CA LYS A 83 7.77 7.91 -2.68
C LYS A 83 7.65 8.46 -4.10
N ASN A 84 8.04 9.72 -4.28
CA ASN A 84 8.09 10.39 -5.58
C ASN A 84 6.75 10.39 -6.32
N GLY A 85 5.63 10.46 -5.57
CA GLY A 85 4.28 10.42 -6.12
C GLY A 85 3.90 9.08 -6.78
N THR A 86 4.58 7.98 -6.43
CA THR A 86 4.32 6.65 -7.01
C THR A 86 2.91 6.20 -6.66
N ILE A 87 2.13 5.80 -7.67
CA ILE A 87 0.85 5.12 -7.54
C ILE A 87 0.83 3.93 -8.48
N LEU A 88 0.52 2.75 -7.97
CA LEU A 88 0.34 1.52 -8.74
C LEU A 88 -1.06 0.95 -8.49
N THR A 89 -1.68 0.38 -9.53
CA THR A 89 -2.96 -0.33 -9.40
C THR A 89 -2.86 -1.76 -9.91
N SER A 90 -3.60 -2.68 -9.30
CA SER A 90 -3.74 -4.06 -9.76
C SER A 90 -5.12 -4.61 -9.43
N ALA A 91 -5.75 -5.34 -10.35
CA ALA A 91 -7.03 -6.02 -10.08
C ALA A 91 -6.82 -7.38 -9.38
N ASP A 92 -5.67 -8.03 -9.62
CA ASP A 92 -5.36 -9.39 -9.20
C ASP A 92 -4.23 -9.47 -8.16
N GLY A 93 -3.58 -8.35 -7.85
CA GLY A 93 -2.39 -8.28 -6.99
C GLY A 93 -1.11 -8.79 -7.66
N ILE A 94 -1.19 -9.27 -8.89
CA ILE A 94 -0.08 -9.90 -9.63
C ILE A 94 0.48 -8.94 -10.67
N THR A 95 -0.39 -8.34 -11.48
CA THR A 95 0.01 -7.42 -12.55
C THR A 95 -0.25 -5.98 -12.12
N TRP A 96 0.81 -5.19 -12.03
CA TRP A 96 0.75 -3.81 -11.54
C TRP A 96 0.94 -2.80 -12.66
N THR A 97 0.10 -1.76 -12.66
CA THR A 97 0.14 -0.67 -13.64
C THR A 97 0.41 0.65 -12.92
N SER A 98 1.40 1.41 -13.39
CA SER A 98 1.70 2.75 -12.89
C SER A 98 0.61 3.76 -13.28
N ARG A 99 0.24 4.63 -12.35
CA ARG A 99 -0.76 5.69 -12.53
C ARG A 99 -0.14 7.05 -12.24
N ALA A 100 -0.56 8.05 -13.01
CA ALA A 100 -0.12 9.42 -12.82
C ALA A 100 -0.78 10.01 -11.57
N SER A 101 0.03 10.45 -10.61
CA SER A 101 -0.43 11.17 -9.41
C SER A 101 -0.50 12.69 -9.59
N GLY A 102 0.18 13.22 -10.63
CA GLY A 102 0.31 14.66 -10.86
C GLY A 102 1.24 15.38 -9.87
N THR A 103 2.05 14.65 -9.10
CA THR A 103 2.98 15.21 -8.11
C THR A 103 4.23 14.35 -7.98
N THR A 104 5.29 14.93 -7.45
CA THR A 104 6.52 14.23 -7.05
C THR A 104 6.68 14.16 -5.53
N ASN A 105 5.71 14.64 -4.75
CA ASN A 105 5.75 14.54 -3.29
C ASN A 105 5.57 13.09 -2.84
N HIS A 106 6.17 12.73 -1.71
CA HIS A 106 5.97 11.42 -1.10
C HIS A 106 4.54 11.27 -0.59
N LEU A 107 3.89 10.14 -0.93
CA LEU A 107 2.60 9.73 -0.41
C LEU A 107 2.83 8.81 0.79
N THR A 108 2.66 9.35 1.99
CA THR A 108 3.08 8.72 3.26
C THR A 108 1.96 8.11 4.07
N GLY A 109 0.71 8.44 3.79
CA GLY A 109 -0.47 7.80 4.36
C GLY A 109 -1.47 7.45 3.28
N PHE A 110 -2.18 6.34 3.46
CA PHE A 110 -3.10 5.80 2.48
C PHE A 110 -4.23 5.06 3.16
N ASP A 111 -5.46 5.26 2.67
CA ASP A 111 -6.63 4.55 3.16
C ASP A 111 -7.76 4.57 2.10
N TYR A 112 -8.62 3.57 2.15
CA TYR A 112 -9.84 3.47 1.38
C TYR A 112 -11.06 3.37 2.29
N GLY A 113 -12.00 4.29 2.12
CA GLY A 113 -13.26 4.27 2.84
C GLY A 113 -14.28 5.18 2.18
N ASN A 114 -15.57 4.97 2.49
CA ASN A 114 -16.67 5.71 1.87
C ASN A 114 -16.60 5.76 0.33
N SER A 115 -16.16 4.66 -0.30
CA SER A 115 -15.95 4.56 -1.76
C SER A 115 -14.93 5.53 -2.36
N ILE A 116 -13.99 6.06 -1.56
CA ILE A 116 -12.96 7.00 -1.99
C ILE A 116 -11.60 6.55 -1.44
N PHE A 117 -10.62 6.44 -2.32
CA PHE A 117 -9.22 6.35 -1.93
C PHE A 117 -8.68 7.73 -1.55
N VAL A 118 -7.94 7.79 -0.45
CA VAL A 118 -7.28 9.02 0.01
C VAL A 118 -5.80 8.72 0.22
N ALA A 119 -4.95 9.43 -0.49
CA ALA A 119 -3.50 9.44 -0.26
C ALA A 119 -3.10 10.80 0.31
N VAL A 120 -2.31 10.78 1.38
CA VAL A 120 -1.80 11.99 2.03
C VAL A 120 -0.28 12.00 2.02
N GLY A 121 0.32 13.19 2.06
CA GLY A 121 1.77 13.29 1.86
C GLY A 121 2.42 14.57 2.35
N TYR A 122 3.63 14.79 1.82
CA TYR A 122 4.44 15.97 2.13
C TYR A 122 3.77 17.26 1.62
N SER A 123 4.09 18.37 2.27
CA SER A 123 3.57 19.71 1.94
C SER A 123 2.04 19.84 2.03
N GLY A 124 1.42 19.09 2.96
CA GLY A 124 -0.03 19.05 3.13
C GLY A 124 -0.77 18.46 1.94
N LEU A 125 -0.12 17.64 1.12
CA LEU A 125 -0.74 17.04 -0.05
C LEU A 125 -1.87 16.09 0.37
N ILE A 126 -3.03 16.24 -0.27
CA ILE A 126 -4.14 15.29 -0.24
C ILE A 126 -4.50 14.97 -1.69
N LEU A 127 -4.47 13.70 -2.05
CA LEU A 127 -4.98 13.18 -3.31
C LEU A 127 -6.19 12.29 -3.04
N THR A 128 -7.23 12.43 -3.84
CA THR A 128 -8.44 11.60 -3.77
C THR A 128 -8.72 10.93 -5.11
N SER A 129 -9.21 9.69 -5.08
CA SER A 129 -9.67 8.98 -6.27
C SER A 129 -10.91 8.13 -5.97
N THR A 130 -11.83 8.06 -6.93
CA THR A 130 -13.02 7.19 -6.90
C THR A 130 -12.89 6.00 -7.86
N ASP A 131 -11.71 5.76 -8.42
CA ASP A 131 -11.46 4.66 -9.37
C ASP A 131 -10.06 4.06 -9.24
N GLY A 132 -9.19 4.62 -8.39
CA GLY A 132 -7.79 4.24 -8.24
C GLY A 132 -6.89 4.67 -9.40
N ILE A 133 -7.45 5.22 -10.48
CA ILE A 133 -6.77 5.53 -11.75
C ILE A 133 -6.56 7.03 -11.88
N THR A 134 -7.61 7.81 -11.66
CA THR A 134 -7.64 9.25 -11.80
C THR A 134 -7.55 9.90 -10.41
N TRP A 135 -6.51 10.70 -10.20
CA TRP A 135 -6.23 11.33 -8.91
C TRP A 135 -6.41 12.84 -8.98
N THR A 136 -7.14 13.38 -8.01
CA THR A 136 -7.38 14.83 -7.90
C THR A 136 -6.73 15.37 -6.63
N SER A 137 -5.91 16.41 -6.77
CA SER A 137 -5.35 17.14 -5.63
C SER A 137 -6.41 17.97 -4.91
N ARG A 138 -6.39 17.94 -3.57
CA ARG A 138 -7.29 18.67 -2.69
C ARG A 138 -6.50 19.63 -1.81
N THR A 139 -7.09 20.79 -1.52
CA THR A 139 -6.50 21.79 -0.63
C THR A 139 -6.65 21.34 0.82
N SER A 140 -5.55 21.17 1.53
CA SER A 140 -5.54 20.80 2.96
C SER A 140 -5.51 22.00 3.91
N SER A 141 -5.35 23.22 3.39
CA SER A 141 -5.12 24.46 4.14
C SER A 141 -3.87 24.48 5.05
N THR A 142 -3.02 23.46 4.96
CA THR A 142 -1.73 23.36 5.66
C THR A 142 -0.61 23.03 4.67
N SER A 143 0.62 23.40 5.00
CA SER A 143 1.84 23.00 4.28
C SER A 143 2.64 21.93 5.04
N ILE A 144 2.09 21.39 6.14
CA ILE A 144 2.76 20.39 6.99
C ILE A 144 2.52 18.99 6.42
N ARG A 145 3.49 18.08 6.59
CA ARG A 145 3.37 16.66 6.22
C ARG A 145 2.19 16.00 6.95
N LEU A 146 1.35 15.32 6.19
CA LEU A 146 0.29 14.44 6.70
C LEU A 146 0.77 12.98 6.64
N THR A 147 0.56 12.21 7.71
CA THR A 147 1.14 10.86 7.84
C THR A 147 0.12 9.73 7.91
N GLY A 148 -1.17 10.05 8.05
CA GLY A 148 -2.22 9.05 8.14
C GLY A 148 -3.57 9.62 7.75
N VAL A 149 -4.43 8.73 7.30
CA VAL A 149 -5.86 8.94 7.07
C VAL A 149 -6.55 7.70 7.64
N ASP A 150 -7.71 7.91 8.25
CA ASP A 150 -8.56 6.86 8.80
C ASP A 150 -10.01 7.31 8.65
N TYR A 151 -10.90 6.39 8.32
CA TYR A 151 -12.34 6.63 8.28
C TYR A 151 -12.97 6.18 9.60
N LYS A 152 -13.74 7.09 10.21
CA LYS A 152 -14.63 6.71 11.31
C LYS A 152 -15.91 6.12 10.75
N GLU A 153 -16.15 4.84 11.03
CA GLU A 153 -17.48 4.22 10.90
C GLU A 153 -18.44 4.69 12.01
#